data_AF-A0AAW5CC26-F1
#
_entry.id   AF-A0AAW5CC26-F1
#
_cell.length_a   1.000
_cell.length_b   1.000
_cell.length_c   1.000
_cell.angle_alpha   90.00
_cell.angle_beta   90.00
_cell.angle_gamma   90.00
#
_symmetry.space_group_name_H-M   'P 1'
#
loop_
_entity.id
_entity.type
_entity.pdbx_description
1 polymer ?
#
loop_
_entity_poly.entity_id
_entity_poly.type
_entity_poly.pdbx_seq_one_letter_code
_entity_poly.pdbx_strand_id
1 'polypeptide(L)' 'MQRLCEGRKRFYMENSGEKHVNAKYWVIQSPIGQIYKCHNLMYFIRERPELFDGTPKQAFDGFA' A
#
# COMPACT_ATOMS: atom_id res chain seq x y z
N MET A 1 28.93 0.17 -12.33
CA MET A 1 27.94 0.52 -11.28
C MET A 1 26.59 0.96 -11.83
N GLN A 2 26.51 1.79 -12.89
CA GLN A 2 25.26 2.29 -13.47
C GLN A 2 24.24 1.21 -13.88
N ARG A 3 24.67 0.12 -14.54
CA ARG A 3 23.76 -0.98 -14.97
C ARG A 3 23.03 -1.67 -13.81
N LEU A 4 23.66 -1.77 -12.64
CA LEU A 4 23.05 -2.42 -11.47
C LEU A 4 21.94 -1.54 -10.88
N CYS A 5 22.13 -0.22 -10.91
CA CYS A 5 21.13 0.76 -10.51
C CYS A 5 19.90 0.75 -11.44
N GLU A 6 20.12 0.59 -12.75
CA GLU A 6 19.04 0.53 -13.74
C GLU A 6 18.24 -0.77 -13.66
N GLY A 7 18.91 -1.91 -13.51
CA GLY A 7 18.24 -3.20 -13.31
C GLY A 7 17.37 -3.21 -12.07
N ARG A 8 17.87 -2.64 -10.95
CA ARG A 8 17.09 -2.51 -9.71
C ARG A 8 15.86 -1.62 -9.90
N LYS A 9 16.01 -0.46 -10.55
CA LYS A 9 14.87 0.43 -10.85
C LYS A 9 13.80 -0.26 -11.69
N ARG A 10 14.21 -0.97 -12.76
CA ARG A 10 13.29 -1.70 -13.63
C ARG A 10 12.48 -2.75 -12.85
N PHE A 11 13.17 -3.57 -12.07
CA PHE A 11 12.53 -4.60 -11.24
C PHE A 11 11.48 -4.01 -10.28
N TYR A 12 11.80 -2.90 -9.61
CA TYR A 12 10.85 -2.23 -8.72
C TYR A 12 9.67 -1.59 -9.47
N MET A 13 9.85 -1.10 -10.70
CA MET A 13 8.73 -0.59 -11.50
C MET A 13 7.80 -1.71 -11.98
N GLU A 14 8.37 -2.81 -12.48
CA GLU A 14 7.62 -3.98 -12.94
C GLU A 14 6.87 -4.68 -11.80
N ASN A 15 7.44 -4.65 -10.60
CA ASN A 15 6.82 -5.15 -9.38
C ASN A 15 6.40 -3.99 -8.48
N SER A 16 5.74 -2.97 -9.05
CA SER A 16 5.07 -1.92 -8.29
C SER A 16 3.57 -2.21 -8.16
N GLY A 17 2.84 -1.34 -7.45
CA GLY A 17 1.39 -1.49 -7.27
C GLY A 17 1.01 -2.73 -6.46
N GLU A 18 -0.10 -3.39 -6.80
CA GLU A 18 -0.62 -4.54 -6.04
C GLU A 18 0.39 -5.69 -5.90
N LYS A 19 1.22 -5.92 -6.92
CA LYS A 19 2.19 -7.03 -6.97
C LYS A 19 3.56 -6.67 -6.39
N HIS A 20 3.61 -5.66 -5.52
CA HIS A 20 4.89 -5.22 -4.97
C HIS A 20 5.60 -6.36 -4.23
N VAL A 21 6.89 -6.53 -4.50
CA VAL A 21 7.68 -7.69 -4.01
C VAL A 21 7.69 -7.82 -2.48
N ASN A 22 7.58 -6.69 -1.78
CA ASN A 22 7.53 -6.65 -0.32
C ASN A 22 6.10 -6.59 0.23
N ALA A 23 5.08 -6.64 -0.62
CA ALA A 23 3.70 -6.58 -0.17
C ALA A 23 3.31 -7.82 0.65
N LYS A 24 2.33 -7.64 1.53
CA LYS A 24 1.84 -8.67 2.45
C LYS A 24 0.32 -8.70 2.37
N TYR A 25 -0.26 -9.87 2.61
CA TYR A 25 -1.71 -10.00 2.66
C TYR A 25 -2.30 -9.32 3.90
N TRP A 26 -3.41 -8.61 3.71
CA TRP A 26 -4.14 -7.90 4.75
C TRP A 26 -5.63 -8.19 4.67
N VAL A 27 -6.26 -8.20 5.85
CA VAL A 27 -7.71 -8.18 6.03
C VAL A 27 -8.04 -6.92 6.82
N ILE A 28 -8.93 -6.09 6.27
CA ILE A 28 -9.29 -4.77 6.82
C ILE A 28 -10.80 -4.77 7.09
N GLN A 29 -11.22 -4.27 8.24
CA GLN A 29 -12.63 -4.07 8.56
C GLN A 29 -12.93 -2.57 8.65
N SER A 30 -13.96 -2.14 7.94
CA SER A 30 -14.49 -0.77 8.07
C SER A 30 -15.30 -0.61 9.37
N PRO A 31 -15.58 0.64 9.81
CA PRO A 31 -16.42 0.90 10.98
C PRO A 31 -17.84 0.32 10.88
N ILE A 32 -18.37 0.15 9.67
CA ILE A 32 -19.70 -0.45 9.43
C ILE A 32 -19.66 -1.98 9.33
N GLY A 33 -18.50 -2.60 9.57
CA GLY A 33 -18.33 -4.05 9.59
C GLY A 33 -17.96 -4.68 8.23
N GLN A 34 -17.92 -3.91 7.13
CA GLN A 34 -17.48 -4.40 5.82
C GLN A 34 -16.03 -4.90 5.87
N ILE A 35 -15.77 -6.09 5.33
CA ILE A 35 -14.44 -6.71 5.29
C ILE A 35 -13.83 -6.59 3.88
N TYR A 36 -12.58 -6.13 3.82
CA TYR A 36 -11.77 -6.04 2.61
C TYR A 36 -10.54 -6.93 2.75
N LYS A 37 -10.14 -7.55 1.63
CA LYS A 37 -8.97 -8.43 1.54
C LYS A 37 -8.07 -7.90 0.43
N CYS A 38 -6.78 -7.72 0.70
CA CYS A 38 -5.84 -7.24 -0.31
C CYS A 38 -4.42 -7.77 -0.08
N HIS A 39 -3.63 -7.86 -1.15
CA HIS A 39 -2.22 -8.29 -1.08
C HIS A 39 -1.23 -7.15 -0.88
N ASN A 40 -1.65 -5.90 -1.05
CA ASN A 40 -0.84 -4.72 -0.81
C ASN A 40 -1.69 -3.61 -0.20
N LEU A 41 -1.53 -3.38 1.10
CA LEU A 41 -2.25 -2.36 1.84
C LEU A 41 -2.00 -0.95 1.29
N MET A 42 -0.75 -0.62 0.96
CA MET A 42 -0.41 0.72 0.47
C MET A 42 -1.04 1.01 -0.90
N TYR A 43 -1.07 0.00 -1.77
CA TYR A 43 -1.79 0.10 -3.03
C TYR A 43 -3.30 0.21 -2.81
N PHE A 44 -3.86 -0.62 -1.92
CA PHE A 44 -5.28 -0.62 -1.59
C PHE A 44 -5.76 0.75 -1.10
N ILE A 45 -5.01 1.41 -0.21
CA ILE A 45 -5.33 2.76 0.31
C ILE A 45 -5.30 3.80 -0.81
N ARG A 46 -4.29 3.75 -1.70
CA ARG A 46 -4.15 4.72 -2.80
C ARG A 46 -5.24 4.62 -3.84
N GLU A 47 -5.73 3.40 -4.11
CA GLU A 47 -6.83 3.17 -5.06
C GLU A 47 -8.20 3.52 -4.49
N ARG A 48 -8.32 3.62 -3.16
CA ARG A 48 -9.58 3.88 -2.45
C ARG A 48 -9.43 4.95 -1.39
N PRO A 49 -8.95 6.16 -1.73
CA PRO A 49 -8.76 7.23 -0.75
C PRO A 49 -10.07 7.60 -0.04
N GLU A 50 -11.21 7.46 -0.72
CA GLU A 50 -12.56 7.75 -0.19
C GLU A 50 -12.93 6.89 1.02
N LEU A 51 -12.35 5.70 1.18
CA LEU A 51 -12.59 4.85 2.36
C LEU A 51 -11.85 5.36 3.60
N PHE A 52 -10.87 6.24 3.42
CA PHE A 52 -10.03 6.79 4.47
C PHE A 52 -10.21 8.30 4.67
N ASP A 53 -11.01 8.94 3.82
CA ASP A 53 -11.38 10.35 3.96
C ASP A 53 -12.08 10.60 5.31
N GLY A 54 -11.57 11.57 6.08
CA GLY A 54 -12.06 11.89 7.42
C GLY A 54 -11.49 11.02 8.55
N THR A 55 -10.65 10.02 8.26
CA THR A 55 -9.90 9.31 9.30
C THR A 55 -8.96 10.29 10.01
N PRO A 56 -8.98 10.40 11.36
CA PRO A 56 -8.03 11.24 12.07
C PRO A 56 -6.60 10.90 11.64
N LYS A 57 -5.83 11.91 11.21
CA LYS A 57 -4.45 11.76 10.66
C LYS A 57 -3.43 11.13 11.63
N GLN A 58 -3.85 10.71 12.81
CA GLN A 58 -3.01 10.19 13.88
C GLN A 58 -2.26 8.90 13.52
N ALA A 59 -2.73 8.12 12.53
CA ALA A 59 -2.01 6.94 12.06
C ALA A 59 -1.06 7.21 10.87
N PHE A 60 -1.19 8.37 10.20
CA PHE A 60 -0.38 8.70 9.02
C PHE A 60 0.97 9.33 9.39
N ASP A 61 1.01 10.12 10.47
CA ASP A 61 2.22 10.87 10.89
C ASP A 61 3.05 10.15 11.98
N GLY A 62 2.66 8.95 12.41
CA GLY A 62 3.30 8.19 13.49
C GLY A 62 2.85 8.64 14.88
N PHE A 63 2.99 7.75 15.88
CA PHE A 63 2.81 8.13 17.27
C PHE A 63 3.94 9.07 17.67
N ALA A 64 3.58 10.26 18.17
CA ALA A 64 4.53 11.19 18.79
C ALA A 64 5.19 10.58 20.03
#